data_AF-A0A1E4RFL6-F1
#
_entry.id   AF-A0A1E4RFL6-F1
#
_cell.length_a   1.000
_cell.length_b   1.000
_cell.length_c   1.000
_cell.angle_alpha   90.00
_cell.angle_beta   90.00
_cell.angle_gamma   90.00
#
_symmetry.space_group_name_H-M   'P 1'
#
loop_
_entity.id
_entity.type
_entity.pdbx_description
1 polymer ?
#
loop_
_entity_poly.entity_id
_entity_poly.type
_entity_poly.pdbx_seq_one_letter_code
_entity_poly.pdbx_strand_id
1 'polypeptide(L)'
;MVFGLSKNSYYQEEQKRIRDSIKGPLLELVLWHLPHLQPSESAQQDSWEMIAIKLNNRNFDLSVGTDHQDEMPTLNGGFIKGIYDELMKKFVGNIRYVNSSAGVYSTPRVCNNRDPLYETLYFPIRGTYKDKCDQILCELFYLDSAGIEIMAQLSKERLEKEYRHLQHSINEPTPLDEKTKTRSYSDSKNQLDQLKEKLELEKLKRYQEELEKKAKRVEFLDNENKRLLELNHELVLQLQGSDH
;
A
#
# COMPACT_ATOMS: atom_id res chain seq x y z
N MET A 1 9.76 -38.84 29.35
CA MET A 1 10.09 -37.79 28.38
C MET A 1 8.96 -36.78 28.42
N VAL A 2 9.22 -35.60 29.00
CA VAL A 2 8.24 -34.52 29.09
C VAL A 2 8.33 -33.72 27.80
N PHE A 3 7.30 -33.81 26.97
CA PHE A 3 7.17 -32.98 25.77
C PHE A 3 7.01 -31.52 26.20
N GLY A 4 8.02 -30.70 25.92
CA GLY A 4 7.93 -29.26 26.04
C GLY A 4 6.96 -28.72 24.99
N LEU A 5 5.70 -28.55 25.38
CA LEU A 5 4.75 -27.72 24.67
C LEU A 5 5.26 -26.28 24.76
N SER A 6 5.71 -25.71 23.64
CA SER A 6 6.05 -24.29 23.59
C SER A 6 4.79 -23.49 23.92
N LYS A 7 4.73 -22.94 25.14
CA LYS A 7 3.70 -21.98 25.53
C LYS A 7 3.83 -20.78 24.59
N ASN A 8 2.90 -20.62 23.65
CA ASN A 8 2.72 -19.32 23.02
C ASN A 8 2.46 -18.32 24.15
N SER A 9 3.13 -17.16 24.11
CA SER A 9 2.92 -16.13 25.13
C SER A 9 1.43 -15.77 25.14
N TYR A 10 0.83 -15.58 26.32
CA TYR A 10 -0.58 -15.13 26.48
C TYR A 10 -0.93 -13.99 25.52
N TYR A 11 0.03 -13.08 25.31
CA TYR A 11 -0.07 -11.97 24.36
C TYR A 11 -0.31 -12.41 22.90
N GLN A 12 0.32 -13.48 22.43
CA GLN A 12 0.13 -14.01 21.08
C GLN A 12 -1.24 -14.68 20.93
N GLU A 13 -1.74 -15.34 21.97
CA GLU A 13 -3.08 -15.93 21.97
C GLU A 13 -4.16 -14.84 21.94
N GLU A 14 -3.96 -13.77 22.70
CA GLU A 14 -4.89 -12.63 22.72
C GLU A 14 -4.88 -11.87 21.38
N GLN A 15 -3.70 -11.63 20.79
CA GLN A 15 -3.61 -11.05 19.44
C GLN A 15 -4.31 -11.92 18.39
N LYS A 16 -4.23 -13.25 18.52
CA LYS A 16 -4.90 -14.17 17.60
C LYS A 16 -6.42 -14.10 17.76
N ARG A 17 -6.94 -14.05 19.00
CA ARG A 17 -8.37 -13.84 19.27
C ARG A 17 -8.89 -12.55 18.67
N ILE A 18 -8.15 -11.45 18.87
CA ILE A 18 -8.49 -10.14 18.31
C ILE A 18 -8.55 -10.21 16.77
N ARG A 19 -7.54 -10.82 16.13
CA ARG A 19 -7.51 -11.00 14.67
C ARG A 19 -8.69 -11.84 14.16
N ASP A 20 -9.00 -12.95 14.83
CA ASP A 20 -10.09 -13.83 14.43
C ASP A 20 -11.46 -13.15 14.59
N SER A 21 -11.63 -12.33 15.64
CA SER A 21 -12.85 -11.53 15.86
C SER A 21 -13.03 -10.42 14.83
N ILE A 22 -11.94 -9.80 14.37
CA ILE A 22 -11.98 -8.65 13.45
C ILE A 22 -12.00 -9.08 11.98
N LYS A 23 -11.53 -10.30 11.65
CA LYS A 23 -11.38 -10.81 10.28
C LYS A 23 -12.63 -10.58 9.42
N GLY A 24 -13.80 -11.02 9.88
CA GLY A 24 -15.06 -10.91 9.12
C GLY A 24 -15.47 -9.46 8.87
N PRO A 25 -15.67 -8.65 9.93
CA PRO A 25 -16.01 -7.23 9.81
C PRO A 25 -15.02 -6.43 8.97
N LEU A 26 -13.73 -6.74 9.07
CA LEU A 26 -12.68 -6.11 8.27
C LEU A 26 -12.88 -6.38 6.78
N LEU A 27 -13.04 -7.65 6.39
CA LEU A 27 -13.18 -8.01 4.98
C LEU A 27 -14.43 -7.38 4.36
N GLU A 28 -15.54 -7.29 5.10
CA GLU A 28 -16.75 -6.60 4.64
C GLU A 28 -16.52 -5.10 4.41
N LEU A 29 -15.83 -4.42 5.34
CA LEU A 29 -15.52 -3.00 5.20
C LEU A 29 -14.51 -2.74 4.07
N VAL A 30 -13.54 -3.62 3.88
CA VAL A 30 -12.59 -3.56 2.76
C VAL A 30 -13.31 -3.77 1.43
N LEU A 31 -14.27 -4.69 1.36
CA LEU A 31 -15.11 -4.88 0.16
C LEU A 31 -15.98 -3.66 -0.14
N TRP A 32 -16.46 -2.96 0.89
CA TRP A 32 -17.31 -1.79 0.69
C TRP A 32 -16.54 -0.52 0.32
N HIS A 33 -15.34 -0.35 0.89
CA HIS A 33 -14.52 0.86 0.69
C HIS A 33 -13.42 0.73 -0.36
N LEU A 34 -13.06 -0.50 -0.74
CA LEU A 34 -12.06 -0.83 -1.76
C LEU A 34 -10.81 0.06 -1.68
N PRO A 35 -10.10 0.04 -0.53
CA PRO A 35 -8.96 0.92 -0.29
C PRO A 35 -7.80 0.68 -1.27
N HIS A 36 -7.69 -0.52 -1.84
CA HIS A 36 -6.64 -0.89 -2.82
C HIS A 36 -6.87 -0.28 -4.22
N LEU A 37 -8.11 0.11 -4.55
CA LEU A 37 -8.46 0.70 -5.84
C LEU A 37 -8.33 2.23 -5.86
N GLN A 38 -7.92 2.85 -4.75
CA GLN A 38 -7.83 4.30 -4.70
C GLN A 38 -6.68 4.82 -5.58
N PRO A 39 -6.88 5.94 -6.29
CA PRO A 39 -5.95 6.41 -7.33
C PRO A 39 -4.65 6.99 -6.78
N SER A 40 -4.60 7.35 -5.49
CA SER A 40 -3.42 7.95 -4.86
C SER A 40 -3.10 7.26 -3.54
N GLU A 41 -1.82 7.19 -3.17
CA GLU A 41 -1.36 6.60 -1.91
C GLU A 41 -1.98 7.28 -0.69
N SER A 42 -2.15 8.61 -0.73
CA SER A 42 -2.85 9.35 0.33
C SER A 42 -4.30 8.88 0.48
N ALA A 43 -5.04 8.75 -0.62
CA ALA A 43 -6.42 8.29 -0.57
C ALA A 43 -6.54 6.82 -0.13
N GLN A 44 -5.55 5.98 -0.48
CA GLN A 44 -5.45 4.62 0.06
C GLN A 44 -5.29 4.66 1.58
N GLN A 45 -4.36 5.48 2.10
CA GLN A 45 -4.10 5.60 3.53
C GLN A 45 -5.32 6.15 4.28
N ASP A 46 -5.97 7.19 3.78
CA ASP A 46 -7.20 7.75 4.36
C ASP A 46 -8.32 6.72 4.40
N SER A 47 -8.43 5.88 3.37
CA SER A 47 -9.41 4.79 3.33
C SER A 47 -9.13 3.71 4.38
N TRP A 48 -7.85 3.35 4.58
CA TRP A 48 -7.46 2.42 5.63
C TRP A 48 -7.72 2.97 7.03
N GLU A 49 -7.46 4.25 7.27
CA GLU A 49 -7.78 4.92 8.54
C GLU A 49 -9.30 4.99 8.77
N MET A 50 -10.09 5.29 7.73
CA MET A 50 -11.56 5.27 7.84
C MET A 50 -12.08 3.87 8.20
N ILE A 51 -11.55 2.82 7.58
CA ILE A 51 -11.91 1.43 7.91
C ILE A 51 -11.54 1.13 9.36
N ALA A 52 -10.39 1.60 9.83
CA ALA A 52 -9.94 1.45 11.21
C ALA A 52 -10.88 2.11 12.22
N ILE A 53 -11.29 3.35 11.95
CA ILE A 53 -12.27 4.07 12.76
C ILE A 53 -13.59 3.30 12.79
N LYS A 54 -14.08 2.82 11.64
CA LYS A 54 -15.33 2.06 11.57
C LYS A 54 -15.28 0.73 12.30
N LEU A 55 -14.13 0.04 12.28
CA LEU A 55 -13.91 -1.19 13.03
C LEU A 55 -13.87 -0.92 14.54
N ASN A 56 -13.15 0.11 14.96
CA ASN A 56 -13.12 0.52 16.36
C ASN A 56 -14.54 0.83 16.85
N ASN A 57 -15.31 1.64 16.12
CA ASN A 57 -16.69 1.98 16.50
C ASN A 57 -17.60 0.74 16.62
N ARG A 58 -17.50 -0.22 15.68
CA ARG A 58 -18.28 -1.47 15.75
C ARG A 58 -17.87 -2.35 16.95
N ASN A 59 -16.59 -2.37 17.30
CA ASN A 59 -16.09 -3.10 18.47
C ASN A 59 -16.51 -2.41 19.78
N PHE A 60 -16.54 -1.08 19.82
CA PHE A 60 -17.09 -0.33 20.94
C PHE A 60 -18.57 -0.67 21.16
N ASP A 61 -19.40 -0.70 20.12
CA ASP A 61 -20.83 -1.06 20.24
C ASP A 61 -21.07 -2.49 20.77
N LEU A 62 -20.18 -3.44 20.44
CA LEU A 62 -20.23 -4.81 20.98
C LEU A 62 -19.81 -4.88 22.46
N SER A 63 -18.94 -3.97 22.91
CA SER A 63 -18.41 -3.95 24.28
C SER A 63 -19.31 -3.25 25.31
N VAL A 64 -20.31 -2.45 24.88
CA VAL A 64 -21.25 -1.77 25.80
C VAL A 64 -22.11 -2.75 26.62
N GLY A 65 -22.13 -4.05 26.28
CA GLY A 65 -22.86 -5.09 27.02
C GLY A 65 -22.05 -5.91 28.03
N THR A 66 -20.74 -5.72 28.16
CA THR A 66 -19.88 -6.53 29.05
C THR A 66 -18.85 -5.66 29.77
N ASP A 67 -18.87 -5.67 31.11
CA ASP A 67 -18.05 -4.90 32.07
C ASP A 67 -16.51 -5.16 32.03
N HIS A 68 -15.94 -5.41 30.86
CA HIS A 68 -14.49 -5.53 30.67
C HIS A 68 -13.99 -4.38 29.78
N GLN A 69 -13.84 -3.21 30.39
CA GLN A 69 -13.32 -1.98 29.77
C GLN A 69 -11.78 -1.92 29.66
N ASP A 70 -11.07 -3.04 29.77
CA ASP A 70 -9.60 -3.00 29.75
C ASP A 70 -9.06 -3.18 28.33
N GLU A 71 -8.64 -2.04 27.77
CA GLU A 71 -7.52 -1.89 26.83
C GLU A 71 -7.59 -2.66 25.51
N MET A 72 -8.69 -2.53 24.75
CA MET A 72 -8.58 -2.84 23.31
C MET A 72 -7.72 -1.75 22.63
N PRO A 73 -6.54 -2.06 22.08
CA PRO A 73 -5.70 -1.06 21.44
C PRO A 73 -6.48 -0.45 20.27
N THR A 74 -6.49 0.88 20.18
CA THR A 74 -7.08 1.58 19.03
C THR A 74 -6.42 1.06 17.76
N LEU A 75 -7.21 0.40 16.92
CA LEU A 75 -6.72 -0.13 15.67
C LEU A 75 -6.38 1.05 14.76
N ASN A 76 -5.16 1.07 14.24
CA ASN A 76 -4.67 2.05 13.28
C ASN A 76 -4.85 1.49 11.84
N GLY A 77 -5.08 2.35 10.85
CA GLY A 77 -5.16 1.97 9.43
C GLY A 77 -3.98 1.10 8.96
N GLY A 78 -2.75 1.42 9.37
CA GLY A 78 -1.56 0.63 9.04
C GLY A 78 -1.57 -0.78 9.63
N PHE A 79 -2.07 -0.95 10.86
CA PHE A 79 -2.19 -2.27 11.50
C PHE A 79 -3.24 -3.14 10.80
N ILE A 80 -4.38 -2.55 10.46
CA ILE A 80 -5.46 -3.22 9.77
C ILE A 80 -5.06 -3.61 8.34
N LYS A 81 -4.37 -2.72 7.64
CA LYS A 81 -3.77 -3.02 6.33
C LYS A 81 -2.87 -4.25 6.44
N GLY A 82 -2.00 -4.30 7.46
CA GLY A 82 -1.14 -5.46 7.69
C GLY A 82 -1.90 -6.77 7.92
N ILE A 83 -3.02 -6.73 8.66
CA ILE A 83 -3.89 -7.91 8.83
C ILE A 83 -4.49 -8.34 7.49
N TYR A 84 -5.02 -7.38 6.72
CA TYR A 84 -5.59 -7.65 5.40
C TYR A 84 -4.55 -8.27 4.45
N ASP A 85 -3.35 -7.68 4.38
CA ASP A 85 -2.27 -8.15 3.51
C ASP A 85 -1.85 -9.58 3.88
N GLU A 86 -1.80 -9.91 5.18
CA GLU A 86 -1.54 -11.27 5.65
C GLU A 86 -2.65 -12.26 5.24
N LEU A 87 -3.92 -11.86 5.37
CA LEU A 87 -5.08 -12.67 4.97
C LEU A 87 -5.08 -12.92 3.45
N MET A 88 -4.87 -11.88 2.66
CA MET A 88 -4.82 -11.98 1.21
C MET A 88 -3.63 -12.83 0.74
N LYS A 89 -2.45 -12.66 1.35
CA LYS A 89 -1.28 -13.49 1.03
C LYS A 89 -1.50 -14.97 1.34
N LYS A 90 -2.12 -15.28 2.48
CA LYS A 90 -2.49 -16.67 2.84
C LYS A 90 -3.53 -17.24 1.86
N PHE A 91 -4.52 -16.44 1.48
CA PHE A 91 -5.52 -16.82 0.50
C PHE A 91 -4.88 -17.16 -0.84
N VAL A 92 -4.07 -16.25 -1.40
CA VAL A 92 -3.37 -16.44 -2.68
C VAL A 92 -2.46 -17.67 -2.66
N GLY A 93 -1.72 -17.88 -1.57
CA GLY A 93 -0.88 -19.06 -1.40
C GLY A 93 -1.65 -20.40 -1.40
N ASN A 94 -2.92 -20.37 -0.99
CA ASN A 94 -3.77 -21.56 -0.89
C ASN A 94 -4.60 -21.85 -2.15
N ILE A 95 -4.68 -20.92 -3.12
CA ILE A 95 -5.52 -21.06 -4.33
C ILE A 95 -5.26 -22.39 -5.04
N ARG A 96 -3.99 -22.72 -5.29
CA ARG A 96 -3.60 -23.95 -5.99
C ARG A 96 -4.10 -25.21 -5.27
N TYR A 97 -4.03 -25.22 -3.95
CA TYR A 97 -4.46 -26.36 -3.13
C TYR A 97 -6.00 -26.49 -3.15
N VAL A 98 -6.72 -25.38 -3.00
CA VAL A 98 -8.18 -25.36 -3.01
C VAL A 98 -8.72 -25.78 -4.38
N ASN A 99 -8.18 -25.23 -5.47
CA ASN A 99 -8.56 -25.63 -6.82
C ASN A 99 -8.24 -27.10 -7.09
N SER A 100 -7.13 -27.62 -6.56
CA SER A 100 -6.78 -29.04 -6.72
C SER A 100 -7.73 -29.97 -5.98
N SER A 101 -8.08 -29.63 -4.74
CA SER A 101 -9.00 -30.42 -3.93
C SER A 101 -10.44 -30.38 -4.44
N ALA A 102 -10.83 -29.30 -5.14
CA ALA A 102 -12.13 -29.19 -5.81
C ALA A 102 -12.23 -29.94 -7.14
N GLY A 103 -11.17 -30.65 -7.57
CA GLY A 103 -11.19 -31.47 -8.80
C GLY A 103 -11.16 -30.67 -10.10
N VAL A 104 -10.74 -29.40 -10.06
CA VAL A 104 -10.65 -28.52 -11.24
C VAL A 104 -9.76 -29.12 -12.32
N TYR A 105 -8.64 -29.71 -11.92
CA TYR A 105 -7.65 -30.33 -12.82
C TYR A 105 -8.06 -31.73 -13.31
N SER A 106 -9.22 -32.24 -12.92
CA SER A 106 -9.72 -33.56 -13.32
C SER A 106 -10.64 -33.52 -14.54
N THR A 107 -10.90 -32.33 -15.09
CA THR A 107 -11.80 -32.17 -16.26
C THR A 107 -11.02 -32.20 -17.58
N PRO A 108 -11.38 -33.06 -18.56
CA PRO A 108 -10.66 -33.23 -19.82
C PRO A 108 -11.07 -32.17 -20.86
N ARG A 109 -11.04 -30.89 -20.50
CA ARG A 109 -11.38 -29.81 -21.43
C ARG A 109 -10.58 -28.56 -21.16
N VAL A 110 -9.33 -28.54 -21.59
CA VAL A 110 -8.77 -27.25 -21.98
C VAL A 110 -7.65 -27.39 -23.02
N CYS A 111 -8.04 -27.33 -24.29
CA CYS A 111 -7.12 -27.08 -25.41
C CYS A 111 -7.80 -26.07 -26.34
N ASN A 112 -7.61 -24.78 -26.05
CA ASN A 112 -7.77 -23.68 -27.00
C ASN A 112 -6.91 -22.50 -26.54
N ASN A 113 -5.63 -22.54 -26.92
CA ASN A 113 -4.69 -21.42 -27.14
C ASN A 113 -4.47 -20.32 -26.08
N ARG A 114 -4.90 -20.48 -24.84
CA ARG A 114 -4.28 -19.83 -23.66
C ARG A 114 -3.90 -20.92 -22.69
N ASP A 115 -2.69 -20.88 -22.14
CA ASP A 115 -2.16 -21.92 -21.24
C ASP A 115 -3.13 -22.17 -20.09
N PRO A 116 -3.99 -23.18 -20.21
CA PRO A 116 -5.19 -23.23 -19.39
C PRO A 116 -4.90 -23.84 -18.03
N LEU A 117 -3.79 -24.58 -17.93
CA LEU A 117 -3.20 -25.00 -16.68
C LEU A 117 -2.74 -23.79 -15.86
N TYR A 118 -2.18 -22.75 -16.47
CA TYR A 118 -1.71 -21.57 -15.74
C TYR A 118 -2.89 -20.78 -15.15
N GLU A 119 -3.93 -20.50 -15.96
CA GLU A 119 -5.13 -19.80 -15.47
C GLU A 119 -5.86 -20.62 -14.39
N THR A 120 -5.94 -21.95 -14.50
CA THR A 120 -6.61 -22.79 -13.49
C THR A 120 -5.76 -23.05 -12.23
N LEU A 121 -4.43 -22.95 -12.31
CA LEU A 121 -3.52 -23.15 -11.18
C LEU A 121 -3.43 -21.96 -10.24
N TYR A 122 -3.60 -20.74 -10.77
CA TYR A 122 -3.29 -19.51 -10.06
C TYR A 122 -4.47 -18.56 -9.86
N PHE A 123 -5.65 -18.83 -10.44
CA PHE A 123 -6.86 -18.03 -10.20
C PHE A 123 -7.88 -18.74 -9.29
N PRO A 124 -8.45 -18.04 -8.30
CA PRO A 124 -9.41 -18.64 -7.37
C PRO A 124 -10.76 -18.84 -8.06
N ILE A 125 -11.34 -20.05 -7.98
CA ILE A 125 -12.66 -20.30 -8.58
C ILE A 125 -13.75 -19.96 -7.57
N ARG A 126 -14.63 -19.00 -7.90
CA ARG A 126 -15.69 -18.52 -6.99
C ARG A 126 -16.54 -19.63 -6.36
N GLY A 127 -16.86 -20.68 -7.13
CA GLY A 127 -17.68 -21.80 -6.67
C GLY A 127 -17.01 -22.78 -5.71
N THR A 128 -15.71 -22.70 -5.46
CA THR A 128 -15.00 -23.65 -4.59
C THR A 128 -14.97 -23.23 -3.12
N TYR A 129 -15.19 -21.94 -2.83
CA TYR A 129 -15.09 -21.38 -1.48
C TYR A 129 -16.45 -21.36 -0.78
N LYS A 130 -16.55 -22.08 0.34
CA LYS A 130 -17.77 -22.14 1.17
C LYS A 130 -17.77 -21.14 2.31
N ASP A 131 -16.61 -20.77 2.83
CA ASP A 131 -16.51 -19.76 3.89
C ASP A 131 -16.78 -18.36 3.33
N LYS A 132 -17.58 -17.58 4.05
CA LYS A 132 -17.94 -16.20 3.67
C LYS A 132 -16.70 -15.32 3.56
N CYS A 133 -15.73 -15.50 4.46
CA CYS A 133 -14.49 -14.73 4.43
C CYS A 133 -13.68 -15.02 3.14
N ASP A 134 -13.59 -16.29 2.75
CA ASP A 134 -12.85 -16.69 1.56
C ASP A 134 -13.56 -16.26 0.27
N GLN A 135 -14.90 -16.22 0.27
CA GLN A 135 -15.67 -15.64 -0.83
C GLN A 135 -15.40 -14.14 -1.00
N ILE A 136 -15.37 -13.39 0.11
CA ILE A 136 -15.04 -11.96 0.06
C ILE A 136 -13.61 -11.76 -0.44
N LEU A 137 -12.64 -12.55 0.05
CA LEU A 137 -11.24 -12.50 -0.43
C LEU A 137 -11.13 -12.84 -1.92
N CYS A 138 -11.92 -13.80 -2.41
CA CYS A 138 -12.00 -14.14 -3.82
C CYS A 138 -12.49 -12.95 -4.66
N GLU A 139 -13.56 -12.28 -4.24
CA GLU A 139 -14.05 -11.09 -4.94
C GLU A 139 -13.07 -9.92 -4.89
N LEU A 140 -12.44 -9.69 -3.74
CA LEU A 140 -11.40 -8.67 -3.58
C LEU A 140 -10.21 -8.92 -4.51
N PHE A 141 -9.79 -10.18 -4.66
CA PHE A 141 -8.73 -10.57 -5.60
C PHE A 141 -9.08 -10.21 -7.04
N TYR A 142 -10.32 -10.49 -7.47
CA TYR A 142 -10.78 -10.13 -8.81
C TYR A 142 -10.86 -8.61 -9.01
N LEU A 143 -11.37 -7.87 -8.02
CA LEU A 143 -11.47 -6.42 -8.09
C LEU A 143 -10.10 -5.75 -8.21
N ASP A 144 -9.11 -6.22 -7.45
CA ASP A 144 -7.74 -5.70 -7.53
C ASP A 144 -7.13 -5.90 -8.93
N SER A 145 -7.28 -7.11 -9.49
CA SER A 145 -6.81 -7.41 -10.84
C SER A 145 -7.50 -6.56 -11.91
N ALA A 146 -8.81 -6.33 -11.79
CA ALA A 146 -9.57 -5.48 -12.69
C ALA A 146 -9.15 -4.01 -12.57
N GLY A 147 -8.86 -3.54 -11.36
CA GLY A 147 -8.32 -2.20 -11.11
C GLY A 147 -6.99 -1.98 -11.84
N ILE A 148 -6.08 -2.95 -11.75
CA ILE A 148 -4.79 -2.91 -12.45
C ILE A 148 -5.00 -2.86 -13.97
N GLU A 149 -5.91 -3.67 -14.51
CA GLU A 149 -6.22 -3.69 -15.94
C GLU A 149 -6.77 -2.33 -16.42
N ILE A 150 -7.74 -1.76 -15.70
CA ILE A 150 -8.32 -0.45 -16.03
C ILE A 150 -7.24 0.64 -15.98
N MET A 151 -6.38 0.64 -14.94
CA MET A 151 -5.28 1.60 -14.81
C MET A 151 -4.26 1.46 -15.95
N ALA A 152 -3.98 0.23 -16.39
CA ALA A 152 -3.12 -0.03 -17.54
C ALA A 152 -3.76 0.44 -18.86
N GLN A 153 -5.07 0.26 -19.04
CA GLN A 153 -5.79 0.79 -20.20
C GLN A 153 -5.78 2.33 -20.21
N LEU A 154 -6.05 2.97 -19.07
CA LEU A 154 -6.00 4.44 -18.94
C LEU A 154 -4.59 5.00 -19.20
N SER A 155 -3.54 4.34 -18.72
CA SER A 155 -2.16 4.77 -18.97
C SER A 155 -1.80 4.64 -20.45
N LYS A 156 -2.22 3.55 -21.10
CA LYS A 156 -2.10 3.38 -22.55
C LYS A 156 -2.82 4.48 -23.32
N GLU A 157 -4.06 4.81 -22.96
CA GLU A 157 -4.81 5.90 -23.61
C GLU A 157 -4.14 7.26 -23.44
N ARG A 158 -3.58 7.55 -22.26
CA ARG A 158 -2.84 8.79 -22.01
C ARG A 158 -1.61 8.89 -22.91
N LEU A 159 -0.84 7.82 -23.02
CA LEU A 159 0.32 7.75 -23.91
C LEU A 159 -0.07 7.90 -25.38
N GLU A 160 -1.16 7.26 -25.81
CA GLU A 160 -1.66 7.42 -27.17
C GLU A 160 -2.10 8.86 -27.47
N LYS A 161 -2.73 9.54 -26.50
CA LYS A 161 -3.09 10.96 -26.63
C LYS A 161 -1.86 11.84 -26.75
N GLU A 162 -0.87 11.66 -25.89
CA GLU A 162 0.41 12.39 -25.96
C GLU A 162 1.12 12.17 -27.30
N TYR A 163 1.13 10.93 -27.78
CA TYR A 163 1.72 10.58 -29.07
C TYR A 163 0.98 11.24 -30.24
N ARG A 164 -0.36 11.26 -30.23
CA ARG A 164 -1.16 11.99 -31.22
C ARG A 164 -0.87 13.49 -31.18
N HIS A 165 -0.78 14.09 -30.00
CA HIS A 165 -0.43 15.51 -29.86
C HIS A 165 0.96 15.82 -30.43
N LEU A 166 1.95 14.96 -30.18
CA LEU A 166 3.29 15.08 -30.76
C LEU A 166 3.24 14.95 -32.29
N GLN A 167 2.54 13.96 -32.83
CA GLN A 167 2.39 13.81 -34.29
C GLN A 167 1.70 15.00 -34.94
N HIS A 168 0.66 15.56 -34.31
CA HIS A 168 0.01 16.77 -34.81
C HIS A 168 0.95 17.98 -34.78
N SER A 169 1.76 18.15 -33.72
CA SER A 169 2.76 19.22 -33.65
C SER A 169 3.87 19.11 -34.69
N ILE A 170 4.19 17.90 -35.15
CA ILE A 170 5.20 17.63 -36.19
C ILE A 170 4.62 17.85 -37.59
N ASN A 171 3.31 17.62 -37.78
CA ASN A 171 2.65 17.62 -39.08
C ASN A 171 1.89 18.91 -39.41
N GLU A 172 1.86 19.93 -38.55
CA GLU A 172 1.33 21.25 -38.93
C GLU A 172 2.26 21.95 -39.94
N PRO A 173 1.82 22.20 -41.19
CA PRO A 173 2.62 22.92 -42.16
C PRO A 173 2.56 24.41 -41.82
N THR A 174 3.62 24.93 -41.20
CA THR A 174 3.84 26.38 -41.15
C THR A 174 4.02 26.88 -42.60
N PRO A 175 3.38 27.99 -43.03
CA PRO A 175 3.57 28.51 -44.38
C PRO A 175 5.05 28.86 -44.58
N LEU A 176 5.70 28.22 -45.55
CA LEU A 176 7.11 28.41 -45.85
C LEU A 176 7.37 29.82 -46.39
N ASP A 177 8.13 30.62 -45.65
CA ASP A 177 9.04 31.61 -46.21
C ASP A 177 10.48 31.14 -45.95
N GLU A 178 11.19 30.78 -47.02
CA GLU A 178 12.45 30.01 -46.97
C GLU A 178 13.70 30.80 -46.50
N LYS A 179 13.54 32.02 -45.96
CA LYS A 179 14.68 32.83 -45.47
C LYS A 179 14.89 32.80 -43.95
N THR A 180 14.06 32.07 -43.19
CA THR A 180 14.11 32.04 -41.70
C THR A 180 14.58 30.71 -41.09
N LYS A 181 14.86 29.68 -41.90
CA LYS A 181 15.18 28.32 -41.41
C LYS A 181 16.46 28.23 -40.56
N THR A 182 17.42 29.13 -40.71
CA THR A 182 18.63 29.15 -39.88
C THR A 182 18.49 29.90 -38.55
N ARG A 183 17.44 30.70 -38.35
CA ARG A 183 17.21 31.46 -37.11
C ARG A 183 16.27 30.75 -36.14
N SER A 184 15.28 30.01 -36.66
CA SER A 184 14.28 29.32 -35.82
C SER A 184 14.86 28.11 -35.06
N TYR A 185 15.82 27.37 -35.64
CA TYR A 185 16.40 26.19 -34.99
C TYR A 185 17.34 26.54 -33.82
N SER A 186 18.03 27.69 -33.88
CA SER A 186 18.82 28.19 -32.75
C SER A 186 17.93 28.67 -31.63
N ASP A 187 16.82 29.35 -31.95
CA ASP A 187 15.91 29.90 -30.93
C ASP A 187 15.15 28.78 -30.20
N SER A 188 14.69 27.74 -30.90
CA SER A 188 14.07 26.58 -30.24
C SER A 188 15.05 25.76 -29.41
N LYS A 189 16.31 25.63 -29.84
CA LYS A 189 17.35 24.95 -29.04
C LYS A 189 17.72 25.74 -27.79
N ASN A 190 17.84 27.06 -27.92
CA ASN A 190 18.08 27.96 -26.79
C ASN A 190 16.92 27.94 -25.78
N GLN A 191 15.67 27.88 -26.25
CA GLN A 191 14.50 27.73 -25.36
C GLN A 191 14.50 26.39 -24.63
N LEU A 192 14.89 25.31 -25.31
CA LEU A 192 14.95 23.97 -24.71
C LEU A 192 16.07 23.87 -23.66
N ASP A 193 17.20 24.51 -23.92
CA ASP A 193 18.30 24.60 -22.95
C ASP A 193 17.92 25.49 -21.75
N GLN A 194 17.20 26.59 -21.95
CA GLN A 194 16.64 27.40 -20.86
C GLN A 194 15.61 26.63 -20.02
N LEU A 195 14.77 25.79 -20.63
CA LEU A 195 13.81 24.97 -19.89
C LEU A 195 14.50 23.87 -19.09
N LYS A 196 15.55 23.26 -19.64
CA LYS A 196 16.39 22.30 -18.90
C LYS A 196 17.08 22.96 -17.72
N GLU A 197 17.63 24.16 -17.90
CA GLU A 197 18.29 24.90 -16.83
C GLU A 197 17.31 25.29 -15.71
N LYS A 198 16.09 25.72 -16.07
CA LYS A 198 15.01 25.96 -15.10
C LYS A 198 14.60 24.71 -14.33
N LEU A 199 14.50 23.58 -15.02
CA LEU A 199 14.17 22.30 -14.39
C LEU A 199 15.27 21.86 -13.40
N GLU A 200 16.54 22.00 -13.78
CA GLU A 200 17.67 21.67 -12.89
C GLU A 200 17.74 22.64 -11.69
N LEU A 201 17.44 23.92 -11.89
CA LEU A 201 17.30 24.90 -10.79
C LEU A 201 16.17 24.53 -9.82
N GLU A 202 15.01 24.09 -10.33
CA GLU A 202 13.91 23.62 -9.48
C GLU A 202 14.30 22.37 -8.68
N LYS A 203 15.00 21.41 -9.31
CA LYS A 203 15.51 20.21 -8.61
C LYS A 203 16.50 20.60 -7.51
N LEU A 204 17.46 21.49 -7.80
CA LEU A 204 18.42 21.99 -6.83
C LEU A 204 17.73 22.67 -5.65
N LYS A 205 16.70 23.49 -5.91
CA LYS A 205 15.91 24.13 -4.86
C LYS A 205 15.20 23.11 -3.97
N ARG A 206 14.58 22.07 -4.56
CA ARG A 206 13.96 20.98 -3.78
C ARG A 206 14.99 20.23 -2.93
N TYR A 207 16.16 19.93 -3.47
CA TYR A 207 17.23 19.28 -2.72
C TYR A 207 17.77 20.16 -1.59
N GLN A 208 17.87 21.48 -1.78
CA GLN A 208 18.21 22.41 -0.72
C GLN A 208 17.16 22.43 0.40
N GLU A 209 15.87 22.49 0.05
CA GLU A 209 14.78 22.45 1.04
C GLU A 209 14.77 21.13 1.83
N GLU A 210 15.05 20.00 1.18
CA GLU A 210 15.19 18.71 1.87
C GLU A 210 16.42 18.65 2.78
N LEU A 211 17.56 19.19 2.33
CA LEU A 211 18.77 19.29 3.15
C LEU A 211 18.54 20.16 4.38
N GLU A 212 17.89 21.31 4.24
CA GLU A 212 17.55 22.18 5.38
C GLU A 212 16.61 21.48 6.37
N LYS A 213 15.59 20.76 5.88
CA LYS A 213 14.70 19.97 6.75
C LYS A 213 15.48 18.90 7.51
N LYS A 214 16.38 18.19 6.85
CA LYS A 214 17.22 17.16 7.48
C LYS A 214 18.21 17.77 8.48
N ALA A 215 18.82 18.91 8.16
CA ALA A 215 19.73 19.62 9.07
C ALA A 215 19.02 20.05 10.36
N LYS A 216 17.82 20.64 10.26
CA LYS A 216 16.97 20.98 11.41
C LYS A 216 16.62 19.75 12.25
N ARG A 217 16.35 18.61 11.59
CA ARG A 217 16.06 17.36 12.30
C ARG A 217 17.28 16.81 13.04
N VAL A 218 18.46 16.89 12.44
CA VAL A 218 19.73 16.50 13.09
C VAL A 218 20.01 17.40 14.28
N GLU A 219 19.86 18.71 14.15
CA GLU A 219 20.05 19.67 15.26
C GLU A 219 19.07 19.41 16.41
N PHE A 220 17.80 19.12 16.09
CA PHE A 220 16.81 18.72 17.09
C PHE A 220 17.24 17.45 17.84
N LEU A 221 17.65 16.40 17.11
CA LEU A 221 18.11 15.14 17.71
C LEU A 221 19.39 15.32 18.54
N ASP A 222 20.30 16.20 18.10
CA ASP A 222 21.54 16.48 18.82
C ASP A 222 21.26 17.21 20.15
N ASN A 223 20.32 18.15 20.16
CA ASN A 223 19.86 18.81 21.37
C ASN A 223 19.16 17.84 22.33
N GLU A 224 18.35 16.93 21.81
CA GLU A 224 17.68 15.92 22.63
C GLU A 224 18.67 14.91 23.22
N ASN A 225 19.66 14.48 22.43
CA ASN A 225 20.77 13.65 22.94
C ASN A 225 21.58 14.36 24.02
N LYS A 226 21.90 15.65 23.86
CA LYS A 226 22.58 16.43 24.91
C LYS A 226 21.76 16.47 26.20
N ARG A 227 20.45 16.73 26.09
CA ARG A 227 19.54 16.73 27.23
C ARG A 227 19.46 15.37 27.92
N LEU A 228 19.42 14.29 27.15
CA LEU A 228 19.44 12.93 27.69
C LEU A 228 20.78 12.60 28.37
N LEU A 229 21.90 13.08 27.85
CA LEU A 229 23.22 12.92 28.47
C LEU A 229 23.31 13.71 29.79
N GLU A 230 22.77 14.92 29.84
CA GLU A 230 22.67 15.72 31.08
C GLU A 230 21.82 14.99 32.13
N LEU A 231 20.63 14.51 31.77
CA LEU A 231 19.76 13.72 32.64
C LEU A 231 20.45 12.44 33.12
N ASN A 232 21.15 11.73 32.24
CA ASN A 232 21.93 10.55 32.61
C ASN A 232 23.06 10.92 33.58
N HIS A 233 23.74 12.05 33.39
CA HIS A 233 24.77 12.50 34.31
C HIS A 233 24.20 12.84 35.69
N GLU A 234 23.07 13.53 35.75
CA GLU A 234 22.33 13.81 37.00
C GLU A 234 21.93 12.53 37.73
N LEU A 235 21.39 11.53 37.00
CA LEU A 235 21.02 10.24 37.58
C LEU A 235 22.23 9.47 38.12
N VAL A 236 23.35 9.48 37.40
CA VAL A 236 24.60 8.85 37.86
C VAL A 236 25.12 9.53 39.12
N LEU A 237 25.08 10.87 39.20
CA LEU A 237 25.46 11.61 40.41
C LEU A 237 24.54 11.29 41.60
N GLN A 238 23.23 11.17 41.37
CA GLN A 238 22.28 10.77 42.41
C GLN A 238 22.55 9.35 42.93
N LEU A 239 22.83 8.40 42.04
CA LEU A 239 23.17 7.02 42.40
C LEU A 239 24.50 6.93 43.15
N GLN A 240 25.53 7.67 42.73
CA GLN A 240 26.82 7.71 43.43
C GLN A 240 26.75 8.45 44.77
N GLY A 241 25.87 9.43 44.91
CA GLY A 241 25.62 10.15 46.16
C GLY A 241 24.71 9.41 47.15
N SER A 242 24.05 8.31 46.74
CA SER A 242 23.20 7.49 47.60
C SER A 242 23.87 6.21 48.13
N ASP A 243 25.15 5.99 47.79
CA ASP A 243 26.02 4.93 48.33
C ASP A 243 26.87 5.39 49.56
N HIS A 244 26.51 6.52 50.19
CA HIS A 244 27.07 7.02 51.47
C HIS A 244 25.95 7.33 52.47
#